data_AF-A0A1B9M1R2-F1
#
_entry.id   AF-A0A1B9M1R2-F1
#
_cell.length_a   1.000
_cell.length_b   1.000
_cell.length_c   1.000
_cell.angle_alpha   90.00
_cell.angle_beta   90.00
_cell.angle_gamma   90.00
#
_symmetry.space_group_name_H-M   'P 1'
#
loop_
_entity.id
_entity.type
_entity.pdbx_description
1 polymer ?
#
loop_
_entity_poly.entity_id
_entity_poly.type
_entity_poly.pdbx_seq_one_letter_code
_entity_poly.pdbx_strand_id
1 'polypeptide(L)' 'MALQALTHFKVEWDDKSPYIGQAWRRHWENLSPFFVYPQDIRKAIYKTNAIKSLNSVIRHAIKKRKVFPTDDSVKRCSI' A
#
# COMPACT_ATOMS: atom_id res chain seq x y z
N MET A 1 -0.19 -10.37 20.76
CA MET A 1 0.89 -9.43 20.42
C MET A 1 0.49 -8.42 19.32
N ALA A 2 0.26 -8.81 18.07
CA ALA A 2 0.00 -7.84 16.99
C ALA A 2 -1.29 -7.02 17.16
N LEU A 3 -2.38 -7.64 17.61
CA LEU A 3 -3.64 -6.93 17.90
C LEU A 3 -3.51 -5.98 19.10
N GLN A 4 -2.70 -6.32 20.10
CA GLN A 4 -2.42 -5.45 21.25
C GLN A 4 -1.61 -4.22 20.81
N ALA A 5 -0.62 -4.41 19.92
CA ALA A 5 0.12 -3.30 19.33
C ALA A 5 -0.79 -2.38 18.50
N LEU A 6 -1.76 -2.95 17.76
CA LEU A 6 -2.76 -2.14 17.06
C LEU A 6 -3.65 -1.35 18.04
N THR A 7 -4.04 -1.95 19.17
CA THR A 7 -4.80 -1.22 20.20
C THR A 7 -3.99 -0.08 20.80
N HIS A 8 -2.70 -0.29 21.10
CA HIS A 8 -1.82 0.76 21.60
C HIS A 8 -1.63 1.89 20.58
N PHE A 9 -1.40 1.53 19.32
CA PHE A 9 -1.30 2.50 18.22
C PHE A 9 -2.54 3.40 18.14
N LYS A 10 -3.73 2.82 18.28
CA LYS A 10 -4.98 3.59 18.26
C LYS A 10 -5.07 4.62 19.40
N VAL A 11 -4.61 4.27 20.60
CA VAL A 11 -4.62 5.21 21.74
C VAL A 11 -3.77 6.45 21.45
N GLU A 12 -2.63 6.30 20.77
CA GLU A 12 -1.74 7.42 20.47
C GLU A 12 -2.12 8.23 19.23
N TRP A 13 -2.81 7.61 18.26
CA TRP A 13 -2.99 8.18 16.92
C TRP A 13 -4.44 8.46 16.51
N ASP A 14 -5.45 7.92 17.20
CA ASP A 14 -6.85 8.14 16.82
C ASP A 14 -7.24 9.62 16.91
N ASP A 15 -6.67 10.39 17.85
CA ASP A 15 -6.93 11.84 17.98
C ASP A 15 -6.42 12.64 16.77
N LYS A 16 -5.32 12.19 16.17
CA LYS A 16 -4.69 12.88 15.01
C LYS A 16 -5.22 12.37 13.68
N SER A 17 -5.59 11.10 13.62
CA SER A 17 -6.07 10.48 12.40
C SER A 17 -6.96 9.26 12.72
N PRO A 18 -8.25 9.49 13.02
CA PRO A 18 -9.16 8.43 13.44
C PRO A 18 -9.41 7.39 12.33
N TYR A 19 -9.19 7.77 11.07
CA TYR A 19 -9.38 6.89 9.93
C TYR A 19 -8.36 5.76 9.85
N ILE A 20 -7.11 5.99 10.29
CA ILE A 20 -6.04 4.99 10.17
C ILE A 20 -6.37 3.78 11.03
N GLY A 21 -6.64 4.00 12.33
CA GLY A 21 -6.97 2.92 13.26
C GLY A 21 -8.22 2.12 12.84
N GLN A 22 -9.21 2.78 12.23
CA GLN A 22 -10.41 2.13 11.70
C GLN A 22 -10.11 1.28 10.45
N ALA A 23 -9.36 1.80 9.49
CA ALA A 23 -9.00 1.07 8.28
C ALA A 23 -8.19 -0.21 8.59
N TRP A 24 -7.24 -0.13 9.53
CA TRP A 24 -6.47 -1.29 9.99
C TRP A 24 -7.35 -2.36 10.63
N ARG A 25 -8.36 -1.97 11.43
CA ARG A 25 -9.34 -2.92 11.99
C ARG A 25 -10.22 -3.55 10.93
N ARG A 26 -10.75 -2.73 10.00
CA ARG A 26 -11.63 -3.19 8.91
C ARG A 26 -10.97 -4.24 8.03
N HIS A 27 -9.66 -4.09 7.78
CA HIS A 27 -8.89 -5.00 6.94
C HIS A 27 -8.03 -5.99 7.74
N TRP A 28 -8.26 -6.12 9.05
CA TRP A 28 -7.41 -6.92 9.94
C TRP A 28 -7.31 -8.38 9.51
N GLU A 29 -8.41 -8.99 9.06
CA GLU A 29 -8.41 -10.38 8.58
C GLU A 29 -7.46 -10.60 7.41
N ASN A 30 -7.33 -9.62 6.52
CA ASN A 30 -6.41 -9.67 5.38
C ASN A 30 -4.96 -9.36 5.77
N LEU A 31 -4.76 -8.56 6.82
CA LEU A 31 -3.44 -8.11 7.27
C LEU A 31 -2.82 -9.06 8.30
N SER A 32 -3.63 -9.76 9.09
CA SER A 32 -3.16 -10.65 10.15
C SER A 32 -2.27 -11.81 9.66
N PRO A 33 -2.47 -12.42 8.47
CA PRO A 33 -1.59 -13.48 7.96
C PRO A 33 -0.16 -13.00 7.73
N PHE A 34 0.05 -11.69 7.51
CA PHE A 34 1.39 -11.11 7.37
C PHE A 34 2.29 -11.46 8.56
N PHE A 35 1.75 -11.48 9.78
CA PHE A 35 2.51 -11.74 11.00
C PHE A 35 2.90 -13.20 11.18
N VAL A 36 2.27 -14.11 10.44
CA VAL A 36 2.58 -15.55 10.44
C VAL A 36 3.82 -15.85 9.59
N TYR A 37 4.13 -15.01 8.61
CA TYR A 37 5.28 -15.24 7.73
C TYR A 37 6.63 -15.13 8.47
N PRO A 38 7.63 -15.94 8.07
CA PRO A 38 9.02 -15.80 8.50
C PRO A 38 9.56 -14.39 8.27
N GLN A 39 10.57 -14.01 9.05
CA GLN A 39 11.15 -12.66 9.01
C GLN A 39 11.64 -12.27 7.61
N ASP A 40 12.20 -13.21 6.84
CA ASP A 40 12.75 -12.91 5.51
C ASP A 40 11.64 -12.61 4.50
N ILE A 41 10.52 -13.33 4.57
CA ILE A 41 9.33 -13.05 3.76
C ILE A 41 8.73 -11.71 4.17
N ARG A 42 8.61 -11.43 5.48
CA ARG A 42 8.13 -10.12 5.97
C ARG A 42 9.01 -8.96 5.51
N LYS A 43 10.34 -9.13 5.51
CA LYS A 43 11.30 -8.13 5.00
C LYS A 43 11.10 -7.89 3.51
N ALA A 44 10.85 -8.93 2.72
CA ALA A 44 10.58 -8.80 1.29
C ALA A 44 9.28 -8.03 1.04
N ILE A 45 8.20 -8.33 1.77
CA ILE A 45 6.90 -7.66 1.65
C ILE A 45 6.95 -6.20 2.14
N TYR A 46 7.60 -5.93 3.29
CA TYR A 46 7.71 -4.57 3.83
C TYR A 46 8.52 -3.64 2.91
N LYS A 47 9.44 -4.18 2.11
CA LYS A 47 10.15 -3.43 1.08
C LYS A 47 9.17 -3.03 -0.02
N THR A 48 8.54 -1.88 0.17
CA THR A 48 7.73 -1.17 -0.83
C THR A 48 8.52 -0.73 -2.07
N ASN A 49 9.84 -1.00 -2.15
CA ASN A 49 10.72 -0.59 -3.23
C ASN A 49 10.23 -1.07 -4.61
N ALA A 50 9.75 -2.31 -4.73
CA ALA A 50 9.25 -2.83 -5.99
C ALA A 50 8.00 -2.08 -6.45
N ILE A 51 7.00 -1.94 -5.58
CA ILE A 51 5.74 -1.22 -5.85
C ILE A 51 6.01 0.28 -6.10
N LYS A 52 6.90 0.90 -5.31
CA LYS A 52 7.29 2.31 -5.48
C LYS A 52 8.04 2.55 -6.78
N SER A 53 8.97 1.67 -7.14
CA SER A 53 9.71 1.72 -8.40
C SER A 53 8.76 1.64 -9.59
N LEU A 54 7.87 0.66 -9.61
CA LEU A 54 6.85 0.51 -10.65
C LEU A 54 5.94 1.74 -10.75
N ASN A 55 5.41 2.23 -9.62
CA ASN A 55 4.59 3.44 -9.58
C ASN A 55 5.35 4.68 -10.07
N SER A 56 6.66 4.74 -9.85
CA SER A 56 7.52 5.81 -10.36
C SER A 56 7.61 5.78 -11.88
N VAL A 57 7.81 4.58 -12.46
CA VAL A 57 7.85 4.37 -13.91
C VAL A 57 6.51 4.74 -14.55
N ILE A 58 5.40 4.24 -13.99
CA ILE A 58 4.05 4.53 -14.48
C ILE A 58 3.75 6.03 -14.44
N ARG A 59 4.03 6.71 -13.32
CA ARG A 59 3.85 8.16 -13.20
C ARG A 59 4.71 8.91 -14.21
N HIS A 60 5.95 8.48 -14.44
CA HIS A 60 6.83 9.11 -15.43
C HIS A 60 6.28 8.97 -16.85
N ALA A 61 5.80 7.78 -17.21
CA ALA A 61 5.22 7.50 -18.52
C ALA A 61 3.95 8.35 -18.79
N ILE A 62 3.07 8.44 -17.79
CA ILE A 62 1.80 9.18 -17.89
C ILE A 62 2.03 10.70 -17.88
N LYS A 63 2.99 11.22 -17.10
CA LYS A 63 3.26 12.66 -16.99
C LYS A 63 3.59 13.34 -18.32
N LYS A 64 4.12 12.59 -19.31
CA LYS A 64 4.43 13.09 -20.65
C LYS A 64 3.21 13.13 -21.61
N ARG A 65 2.06 12.56 -21.25
CA ARG A 65 0.85 12.53 -22.09
C ARG A 65 -0.35 13.08 -21.31
N LYS A 66 -0.62 14.39 -21.48
CA LYS A 66 -1.66 15.11 -20.71
C LYS A 66 -3.11 14.84 -21.18
N VAL A 67 -3.31 14.20 -22.33
CA VAL A 67 -4.61 13.76 -22.83
C VAL A 67 -4.42 12.43 -23.54
N PHE A 68 -5.11 11.38 -23.07
CA PHE A 68 -5.24 10.12 -23.81
C PHE A 68 -6.57 10.20 -24.56
N PRO A 69 -6.55 10.36 -25.90
CA PRO A 69 -7.79 10.53 -26.66
C PRO A 69 -8.61 9.24 -26.80
N THR A 70 -8.03 8.06 -26.56
CA THR A 70 -8.69 6.75 -26.68
C THR A 70 -8.10 5.70 -25.72
N ASP A 71 -8.91 4.71 -25.30
CA ASP A 71 -8.50 3.62 -24.40
C ASP A 71 -7.33 2.78 -24.94
N ASP A 72 -7.23 2.61 -26.26
CA ASP A 72 -6.10 1.91 -26.90
C ASP A 72 -4.77 2.65 -26.77
N SER A 73 -4.80 3.96 -26.53
CA SER A 73 -3.59 4.77 -26.30
C SER A 73 -3.03 4.54 -24.89
N VAL A 74 -3.88 4.18 -23.92
CA VAL A 74 -3.48 3.84 -22.54
C VAL A 74 -2.79 2.47 -22.51
N LYS A 75 -3.35 1.48 -23.21
CA LYS A 75 -2.79 0.12 -23.26
C LYS A 75 -1.40 0.06 -23.88
N ARG A 76 -1.14 0.85 -24.93
CA ARG A 76 0.17 0.94 -25.59
C ARG A 76 1.26 1.65 -24.77
N CYS A 77 0.90 2.34 -23.69
CA CYS A 77 1.85 3.00 -22.80
C CYS A 77 2.30 2.10 -21.63
N SER A 78 1.71 0.92 -21.49
CA SER A 78 1.94 -0.02 -20.38
C SER A 78 2.75 -1.26 -20.77
N ILE A 79 3.60 -1.18 -21.81
CA ILE A 79 4.51 -2.27 -22.21
C ILE A 79 5.91 -1.71 -22.43
#